data_AF-A0AA43FDR1-F1
#
_entry.id   AF-A0AA43FDR1-F1
#
_cell.length_a   1.000
_cell.length_b   1.000
_cell.length_c   1.000
_cell.angle_alpha   90.00
_cell.angle_beta   90.00
_cell.angle_gamma   90.00
#
_symmetry.space_group_name_H-M   'P 1'
#
loop_
_entity.id
_entity.type
_entity.pdbx_description
1 polymer ?
#
loop_
_entity_poly.entity_id
_entity_poly.type
_entity_poly.pdbx_seq_one_letter_code
_entity_poly.pdbx_strand_id
1 'polypeptide(L)'
;GSINPEQARDLFIRHALIVGEWDATHAFVEHNHSIMAEALELERRYQRADLLATDETIVGWFARRIPADVTTVRHFDRWWKDERHRQPGLLNLELEDVLDPDVETPNPDDFPDRWVHGDLTLPIVYPPEGGIQIEISLAVVDRIDPTPFGFLVPGLRPELLDAIVRALPKRIRKGLAPIAESVDSMVARARDTQQDLSSFLRSEIQRRAGMSVAYDDLRLDELPRRLRPSFKVVDDAGEEVVEGVDLGLIKEELGGRSRDRVSAASHPIERSGLTTWDFGELPRELDMGDGVLAYPAIVDETDSVGIRLMSSRDEQGAVSWDGVRRLMLLNLPVAHKLIRLTNDEKLAIAASPYQRIGPWTDDCSLSSLGSILLDFGSMPFDGVTFDALLAYAKDELDEVLTRTVDVSLVGLDRYRAVVSRLAGMSGRWQAAVDDIEDQLAQLVYAGFINEMTVERIGHVARYLEAILVRLDGLEGNPERDRRQMSLIQDLETELAAVSSRPGNYGTESELIDIAWAIQELRVSVFAQSLGTDGPVSEKRIRTRLDALN
;
A
#
# COMPACT_ATOMS: atom_id res chain seq x y z
N GLY A 1 7.85 2.13 66.40
CA GLY A 1 7.40 1.07 67.31
C GLY A 1 6.98 1.60 68.67
N SER A 2 7.93 1.99 69.54
CA SER A 2 7.67 2.24 70.97
C SER A 2 7.04 3.59 71.34
N ILE A 3 7.05 4.58 70.43
CA ILE A 3 6.57 5.94 70.70
C ILE A 3 5.14 6.15 70.15
N ASN A 4 4.90 5.74 68.90
CA ASN A 4 3.57 5.72 68.28
C ASN A 4 3.41 4.42 67.46
N PRO A 5 2.79 3.37 68.02
CA PRO A 5 2.66 2.06 67.37
C PRO A 5 1.83 2.11 66.08
N GLU A 6 0.75 2.91 66.07
CA GLU A 6 -0.18 3.02 64.94
C GLU A 6 0.50 3.67 63.73
N GLN A 7 1.15 4.82 63.95
CA GLN A 7 1.91 5.50 62.90
C GLN A 7 3.11 4.68 62.40
N ALA A 8 3.76 3.91 63.29
CA ALA A 8 4.85 3.04 62.89
C ALA A 8 4.38 1.86 62.01
N ARG A 9 3.16 1.36 62.23
CA ARG A 9 2.54 0.31 61.42
C ARG A 9 2.14 0.84 60.05
N ASP A 10 1.53 2.02 59.99
CA ASP A 10 1.19 2.69 58.73
C ASP A 10 2.44 2.91 57.86
N LEU A 11 3.49 3.51 58.44
CA LEU A 11 4.76 3.73 57.74
C LEU A 11 5.42 2.41 57.29
N PHE A 12 5.33 1.36 58.11
CA PHE A 12 5.84 0.04 57.71
C PHE A 12 5.08 -0.49 56.50
N ILE A 13 3.75 -0.49 56.50
CA ILE A 13 2.95 -0.99 55.37
C ILE A 13 3.27 -0.20 54.11
N ARG A 14 3.26 1.14 54.17
CA ARG A 14 3.49 1.99 53.00
C ARG A 14 4.90 1.82 52.41
N HIS A 15 5.92 2.02 53.23
CA HIS A 15 7.30 2.04 52.72
C HIS A 15 7.83 0.63 52.46
N ALA A 16 7.55 -0.35 53.34
CA ALA A 16 8.12 -1.68 53.21
C ALA A 16 7.34 -2.59 52.25
N LEU A 17 6.00 -2.51 52.21
CA LEU A 17 5.17 -3.46 51.47
C LEU A 17 4.63 -2.91 50.14
N ILE A 18 4.53 -1.59 49.99
CA ILE A 18 3.99 -0.95 48.77
C ILE A 18 5.12 -0.31 47.95
N VAL A 19 5.90 0.59 48.55
CA VAL A 19 7.01 1.28 47.85
C VAL A 19 8.20 0.33 47.59
N GLY A 20 8.29 -0.78 48.34
CA GLY A 20 9.35 -1.76 48.18
C GLY A 20 10.68 -1.36 48.84
N GLU A 21 10.68 -0.44 49.81
CA GLU A 21 11.85 -0.02 50.58
C GLU A 21 12.26 -1.05 51.66
N TRP A 22 12.02 -2.33 51.37
CA TRP A 22 12.33 -3.45 52.26
C TRP A 22 13.05 -4.56 51.52
N ASP A 23 14.29 -4.80 51.92
CA ASP A 23 15.18 -5.79 51.34
C ASP A 23 14.87 -7.20 51.90
N ALA A 24 13.73 -7.78 51.48
CA ALA A 24 13.27 -9.09 51.93
C ALA A 24 12.79 -9.98 50.77
N THR A 25 13.21 -11.24 50.79
CA THR A 25 12.87 -12.27 49.80
C THR A 25 11.63 -13.06 50.21
N HIS A 26 10.47 -12.42 50.27
CA HIS A 26 9.19 -13.12 50.48
C HIS A 26 8.47 -13.32 49.15
N ALA A 27 7.94 -14.53 48.90
CA ALA A 27 7.29 -14.87 47.63
C ALA A 27 6.08 -13.97 47.28
N PHE A 28 5.34 -13.49 48.29
CA PHE A 28 4.20 -12.58 48.06
C PHE A 28 4.66 -11.21 47.55
N VAL A 29 5.89 -10.76 47.83
CA VAL A 29 6.42 -9.47 47.36
C VAL A 29 6.62 -9.53 45.85
N GLU A 30 7.24 -10.59 45.35
CA GLU A 30 7.44 -10.82 43.92
C GLU A 30 6.10 -10.96 43.18
N HIS A 31 5.14 -11.71 43.76
CA HIS A 31 3.77 -11.80 43.24
C HIS A 31 3.09 -10.42 43.16
N ASN A 32 3.12 -9.64 44.25
CA ASN A 32 2.47 -8.33 44.30
C ASN A 32 3.12 -7.34 43.33
N HIS A 33 4.45 -7.37 43.17
CA HIS A 33 5.13 -6.56 42.15
C HIS A 33 4.68 -6.94 40.72
N SER A 34 4.48 -8.23 40.44
CA SER A 34 3.94 -8.68 39.15
C SER A 34 2.52 -8.16 38.93
N ILE A 35 1.66 -8.21 39.94
CA ILE A 35 0.27 -7.70 39.85
C ILE A 35 0.24 -6.19 39.67
N MET A 36 1.09 -5.44 40.37
CA MET A 36 1.21 -3.98 40.18
C MET A 36 1.72 -3.64 38.77
N ALA A 37 2.67 -4.41 38.24
CA ALA A 37 3.16 -4.23 36.87
C ALA A 37 2.08 -4.54 35.83
N GLU A 38 1.28 -5.60 36.04
CA GLU A 38 0.13 -5.94 35.20
C GLU A 38 -0.93 -4.82 35.24
N ALA A 39 -1.24 -4.29 36.42
CA ALA A 39 -2.20 -3.20 36.58
C ALA A 39 -1.72 -1.90 35.89
N LEU A 40 -0.45 -1.55 36.03
CA LEU A 40 0.16 -0.41 35.31
C LEU A 40 0.13 -0.60 33.79
N GLU A 41 0.29 -1.83 33.31
CA GLU A 41 0.18 -2.13 31.88
C GLU A 41 -1.26 -1.98 31.37
N LEU A 42 -2.26 -2.36 32.18
CA LEU A 42 -3.67 -2.09 31.87
C LEU A 42 -3.97 -0.58 31.85
N GLU A 43 -3.42 0.19 32.78
CA GLU A 43 -3.54 1.65 32.81
C GLU A 43 -3.03 2.27 31.50
N ARG A 44 -1.85 1.84 31.02
CA ARG A 44 -1.26 2.28 29.75
C ARG A 44 -2.09 1.84 28.54
N ARG A 45 -2.45 0.55 28.48
CA ARG A 45 -3.22 -0.03 27.38
C ARG A 45 -4.56 0.68 27.20
N TYR A 46 -5.26 0.91 28.31
CA TYR A 46 -6.56 1.57 28.31
C TYR A 46 -6.48 3.11 28.32
N GLN A 47 -5.27 3.66 28.46
CA GLN A 47 -5.02 5.10 28.51
C GLN A 47 -5.87 5.80 29.58
N ARG A 48 -6.01 5.15 30.73
CA ARG A 48 -6.93 5.50 31.84
C ARG A 48 -6.15 5.67 33.13
N ALA A 49 -5.61 6.86 33.36
CA ALA A 49 -4.80 7.17 34.55
C ALA A 49 -5.56 7.06 35.90
N ASP A 50 -6.90 6.97 35.85
CA ASP A 50 -7.77 6.80 37.00
C ASP A 50 -8.07 5.32 37.33
N LEU A 51 -7.55 4.37 36.56
CA LEU A 51 -7.90 2.95 36.68
C LEU A 51 -7.39 2.29 37.97
N LEU A 52 -6.26 2.76 38.52
CA LEU A 52 -5.63 2.16 39.68
C LEU A 52 -6.18 2.69 41.00
N ALA A 53 -6.34 1.78 41.96
CA ALA A 53 -6.68 2.13 43.32
C ALA A 53 -5.59 3.03 43.94
N THR A 54 -6.01 3.98 44.77
CA THR A 54 -5.07 4.83 45.49
C THR A 54 -4.20 4.02 46.47
N ASP A 55 -2.99 4.52 46.76
CA ASP A 55 -2.12 3.97 47.78
C ASP A 55 -2.85 3.73 49.13
N GLU A 56 -3.77 4.62 49.52
CA GLU A 56 -4.55 4.47 50.75
C GLU A 56 -5.45 3.23 50.74
N THR A 57 -6.02 2.90 49.59
CA THR A 57 -6.84 1.69 49.41
C THR A 57 -6.01 0.44 49.63
N ILE A 58 -4.82 0.39 49.02
CA ILE A 58 -3.88 -0.73 49.14
C ILE A 58 -3.31 -0.82 50.56
N VAL A 59 -2.95 0.31 51.19
CA VAL A 59 -2.56 0.37 52.61
C VAL A 59 -3.66 -0.20 53.49
N GLY A 60 -4.91 0.20 53.27
CA GLY A 60 -6.08 -0.30 53.98
C GLY A 60 -6.27 -1.81 53.80
N TRP A 61 -5.99 -2.34 52.61
CA TRP A 61 -6.05 -3.78 52.31
C TRP A 61 -5.07 -4.58 53.16
N PHE A 62 -3.81 -4.13 53.26
CA PHE A 62 -2.79 -4.74 54.12
C PHE A 62 -3.11 -4.57 55.60
N ALA A 63 -3.57 -3.38 56.01
CA ALA A 63 -3.88 -3.07 57.41
C ALA A 63 -5.04 -3.91 57.98
N ARG A 64 -5.95 -4.41 57.13
CA ARG A 64 -7.00 -5.36 57.56
C ARG A 64 -6.49 -6.77 57.82
N ARG A 65 -5.36 -7.16 57.21
CA ARG A 65 -4.83 -8.53 57.22
C ARG A 65 -3.65 -8.71 58.16
N ILE A 66 -2.81 -7.69 58.29
CA ILE A 66 -1.64 -7.71 59.17
C ILE A 66 -2.10 -7.37 60.61
N PRO A 67 -1.71 -8.11 61.66
CA PRO A 67 -2.07 -7.79 63.04
C PRO A 67 -1.60 -6.40 63.50
N ALA A 68 -2.32 -5.80 64.46
CA ALA A 68 -2.06 -4.44 64.94
C ALA A 68 -0.71 -4.27 65.69
N ASP A 69 -0.17 -5.35 66.25
CA ASP A 69 1.11 -5.38 66.97
C ASP A 69 2.34 -5.48 66.05
N VAL A 70 2.12 -5.72 64.75
CA VAL A 70 3.15 -5.70 63.72
C VAL A 70 3.49 -4.25 63.35
N THR A 71 4.52 -3.72 64.01
CA THR A 71 4.95 -2.32 63.88
C THR A 71 6.42 -2.17 63.44
N THR A 72 7.10 -3.29 63.19
CA THR A 72 8.50 -3.36 62.73
C THR A 72 8.68 -4.59 61.84
N VAL A 73 9.72 -4.59 61.00
CA VAL A 73 10.15 -5.73 60.19
C VAL A 73 10.29 -7.01 61.03
N ARG A 74 10.90 -6.93 62.21
CA ARG A 74 11.09 -8.10 63.10
C ARG A 74 9.77 -8.67 63.64
N HIS A 75 8.77 -7.82 63.87
CA HIS A 75 7.45 -8.28 64.28
C HIS A 75 6.74 -8.97 63.10
N PHE A 76 6.88 -8.40 61.90
CA PHE A 76 6.33 -8.96 60.68
C PHE A 76 6.94 -10.34 60.38
N ASP A 77 8.26 -10.48 60.35
CA ASP A 77 8.93 -11.75 60.04
C ASP A 77 8.54 -12.87 61.00
N ARG A 78 8.37 -12.54 62.29
CA ARG A 78 7.94 -13.51 63.30
C ARG A 78 6.51 -13.97 63.04
N TRP A 79 5.59 -13.04 62.79
CA TRP A 79 4.20 -13.34 62.50
C TRP A 79 4.07 -14.12 61.19
N TRP A 80 4.70 -13.63 60.12
CA TRP A 80 4.62 -14.21 58.79
C TRP A 80 5.22 -15.60 58.71
N LYS A 81 6.26 -15.91 59.51
CA LYS A 81 6.87 -17.25 59.57
C LYS A 81 5.84 -18.35 59.86
N ASP A 82 4.91 -18.10 60.78
CA ASP A 82 3.88 -19.06 61.16
C ASP A 82 2.63 -18.91 60.29
N GLU A 83 2.24 -17.67 59.98
CA GLU A 83 0.99 -17.40 59.24
C GLU A 83 1.05 -17.86 57.79
N ARG A 84 2.20 -17.74 57.10
CA ARG A 84 2.37 -18.22 55.72
C ARG A 84 2.14 -19.73 55.55
N HIS A 85 2.31 -20.53 56.61
CA HIS A 85 2.02 -21.96 56.57
C HIS A 85 0.52 -22.25 56.72
N ARG A 86 -0.23 -21.34 57.34
CA ARG A 86 -1.68 -21.43 57.51
C ARG A 86 -2.42 -20.83 56.32
N GLN A 87 -1.97 -19.67 55.84
CA GLN A 87 -2.58 -18.90 54.77
C GLN A 87 -1.49 -18.32 53.86
N PRO A 88 -0.92 -19.12 52.94
CA PRO A 88 0.20 -18.70 52.09
C PRO A 88 -0.13 -17.51 51.17
N GLY A 89 -1.39 -17.38 50.74
CA GLY A 89 -1.87 -16.29 49.88
C GLY A 89 -2.45 -15.09 50.63
N LEU A 90 -2.36 -15.02 51.97
CA LEU A 90 -2.99 -13.96 52.76
C LEU A 90 -2.60 -12.55 52.30
N LEU A 91 -1.37 -12.38 51.81
CA LEU A 91 -0.80 -11.10 51.38
C LEU A 91 -0.56 -11.03 49.87
N ASN A 92 -1.12 -11.97 49.10
CA ASN A 92 -1.09 -11.90 47.64
C ASN A 92 -2.22 -10.99 47.17
N LEU A 93 -1.88 -9.89 46.52
CA LEU A 93 -2.84 -9.04 45.82
C LEU A 93 -3.40 -9.80 44.62
N GLU A 94 -4.67 -9.60 44.35
CA GLU A 94 -5.28 -9.90 43.06
C GLU A 94 -5.46 -8.61 42.26
N LEU A 95 -5.69 -8.72 40.96
CA LEU A 95 -5.87 -7.55 40.10
C LEU A 95 -7.04 -6.66 40.57
N GLU A 96 -8.13 -7.27 41.07
CA GLU A 96 -9.27 -6.53 41.63
C GLU A 96 -8.95 -5.71 42.88
N ASP A 97 -7.88 -6.04 43.62
CA ASP A 97 -7.47 -5.30 44.82
C ASP A 97 -6.70 -4.01 44.49
N VAL A 98 -6.16 -3.91 43.28
CA VAL A 98 -5.31 -2.81 42.81
C VAL A 98 -6.01 -1.91 41.79
N LEU A 99 -7.21 -2.30 41.34
CA LEU A 99 -8.08 -1.48 40.48
C LEU A 99 -9.03 -0.64 41.36
N ASP A 100 -9.34 0.58 40.90
CA ASP A 100 -10.32 1.43 41.58
C ASP A 100 -11.74 0.82 41.39
N PRO A 101 -12.43 0.43 42.48
CA PRO A 101 -13.75 -0.21 42.38
C PRO A 101 -14.85 0.73 41.88
N ASP A 102 -14.63 2.05 41.93
CA ASP A 102 -15.57 3.05 41.44
C ASP A 102 -15.36 3.36 39.94
N VAL A 103 -14.33 2.79 39.32
CA VAL A 103 -14.00 2.97 37.91
C VAL A 103 -14.37 1.73 37.11
N GLU A 104 -15.21 1.91 36.08
CA GLU A 104 -15.58 0.83 35.17
C GLU A 104 -14.36 0.41 34.34
N THR A 105 -13.95 -0.86 34.47
CA THR A 105 -12.82 -1.41 33.72
C THR A 105 -13.19 -1.52 32.24
N PRO A 106 -12.38 -0.95 31.32
CA PRO A 106 -12.61 -1.08 29.88
C PRO A 106 -12.64 -2.54 29.42
N ASN A 107 -13.42 -2.82 28.37
CA ASN A 107 -13.45 -4.14 27.76
C ASN A 107 -12.09 -4.43 27.09
N PRO A 108 -11.41 -5.55 27.41
CA PRO A 108 -10.15 -5.93 26.76
C PRO A 108 -10.25 -5.98 25.22
N ASP A 109 -11.40 -6.36 24.67
CA ASP A 109 -11.62 -6.43 23.22
C ASP A 109 -11.59 -5.04 22.54
N ASP A 110 -11.80 -3.96 23.32
CA ASP A 110 -11.71 -2.59 22.79
C ASP A 110 -10.24 -2.13 22.63
N PHE A 111 -9.30 -2.78 23.32
CA PHE A 111 -7.86 -2.49 23.28
C PHE A 111 -7.05 -3.78 23.11
N PRO A 112 -7.13 -4.45 21.94
CA PRO A 112 -6.41 -5.68 21.68
C PRO A 112 -4.90 -5.47 21.68
N ASP A 113 -4.13 -6.49 22.03
CA ASP A 113 -2.66 -6.47 21.95
C ASP A 113 -2.12 -6.89 20.57
N ARG A 114 -3.01 -7.29 19.67
CA ARG A 114 -2.70 -7.84 18.35
C ARG A 114 -3.70 -7.38 17.30
N TRP A 115 -3.18 -7.06 16.13
CA TRP A 115 -3.95 -6.76 14.92
C TRP A 115 -3.87 -7.93 13.94
N VAL A 116 -5.00 -8.41 13.45
CA VAL A 116 -5.03 -9.45 12.42
C VAL A 116 -5.12 -8.79 11.04
N HIS A 117 -4.14 -9.04 10.18
CA HIS A 117 -4.07 -8.51 8.82
C HIS A 117 -3.85 -9.67 7.83
N GLY A 118 -4.93 -10.17 7.23
CA GLY A 118 -4.88 -11.36 6.39
C GLY A 118 -4.46 -12.59 7.20
N ASP A 119 -3.35 -13.21 6.82
CA ASP A 119 -2.69 -14.32 7.51
C ASP A 119 -1.70 -13.87 8.61
N LEU A 120 -1.44 -12.57 8.73
CA LEU A 120 -0.48 -12.00 9.66
C LEU A 120 -1.15 -11.57 10.96
N THR A 121 -0.41 -11.70 12.07
CA THR A 121 -0.79 -11.18 13.38
C THR A 121 0.30 -10.23 13.86
N LEU A 122 -0.03 -8.94 13.91
CA LEU A 122 0.90 -7.86 14.20
C LEU A 122 0.73 -7.40 15.66
N PRO A 123 1.80 -7.29 16.47
CA PRO A 123 1.71 -6.74 17.82
C PRO A 123 1.25 -5.27 17.80
N ILE A 124 0.43 -4.91 18.78
CA ILE A 124 0.02 -3.53 19.05
C ILE A 124 0.65 -3.11 20.37
N VAL A 125 1.44 -2.04 20.31
CA VAL A 125 2.01 -1.37 21.48
C VAL A 125 1.22 -0.10 21.75
N TYR A 126 0.99 0.21 23.03
CA TYR A 126 0.28 1.41 23.49
C TYR A 126 1.29 2.38 24.12
N PRO A 127 1.73 3.42 23.39
CA PRO A 127 2.74 4.35 23.90
C PRO A 127 2.22 5.17 25.08
N PRO A 128 3.08 5.61 26.01
CA PRO A 128 2.68 6.41 27.16
C PRO A 128 2.08 7.78 26.76
N GLU A 129 2.43 8.32 25.60
CA GLU A 129 1.82 9.53 25.01
C GLU A 129 0.43 9.31 24.39
N GLY A 130 -0.04 8.06 24.32
CA GLY A 130 -1.32 7.64 23.79
C GLY A 130 -1.32 7.24 22.31
N GLY A 131 -2.42 6.64 21.88
CA GLY A 131 -2.58 6.05 20.54
C GLY A 131 -2.14 4.59 20.43
N ILE A 132 -1.79 4.16 19.21
CA ILE A 132 -1.31 2.80 18.92
C ILE A 132 -0.05 2.84 18.05
N GLN A 133 0.83 1.88 18.28
CA GLN A 133 1.97 1.57 17.43
C GLN A 133 1.87 0.12 16.97
N ILE A 134 1.88 -0.10 15.66
CA ILE A 134 1.87 -1.43 15.06
C ILE A 134 3.31 -1.84 14.81
N GLU A 135 3.74 -2.93 15.43
CA GLU A 135 5.06 -3.52 15.16
C GLU A 135 4.99 -4.45 13.95
N ILE A 136 5.91 -4.25 13.01
CA ILE A 136 5.94 -4.95 11.72
C ILE A 136 7.34 -5.53 11.53
N SER A 137 7.43 -6.83 11.23
CA SER A 137 8.72 -7.41 10.84
C SER A 137 9.15 -6.89 9.47
N LEU A 138 10.43 -6.55 9.33
CA LEU A 138 11.04 -6.14 8.08
C LEU A 138 10.74 -7.12 6.93
N ALA A 139 10.66 -8.42 7.22
CA ALA A 139 10.40 -9.47 6.23
C ALA A 139 9.00 -9.42 5.59
N VAL A 140 8.03 -8.74 6.23
CA VAL A 140 6.64 -8.68 5.76
C VAL A 140 6.14 -7.26 5.51
N VAL A 141 6.99 -6.24 5.70
CA VAL A 141 6.59 -4.82 5.62
C VAL A 141 5.89 -4.50 4.30
N ASP A 142 6.41 -5.00 3.17
CA ASP A 142 5.85 -4.73 1.84
C ASP A 142 4.45 -5.29 1.64
N ARG A 143 4.10 -6.38 2.36
CA ARG A 143 2.79 -7.04 2.29
C ARG A 143 1.70 -6.29 3.08
N ILE A 144 2.05 -5.32 3.91
CA ILE A 144 1.09 -4.63 4.79
C ILE A 144 0.40 -3.49 4.05
N ASP A 145 -0.93 -3.55 3.95
CA ASP A 145 -1.77 -2.41 3.58
C ASP A 145 -2.09 -1.57 4.84
N PRO A 146 -1.74 -0.27 4.87
CA PRO A 146 -1.97 0.57 6.04
C PRO A 146 -3.44 0.97 6.25
N THR A 147 -4.30 0.83 5.24
CA THR A 147 -5.67 1.36 5.20
C THR A 147 -6.53 0.94 6.40
N PRO A 148 -6.54 -0.34 6.83
CA PRO A 148 -7.37 -0.78 7.96
C PRO A 148 -7.00 -0.12 9.30
N PHE A 149 -5.73 0.26 9.50
CA PHE A 149 -5.26 0.83 10.78
C PHE A 149 -5.78 2.24 11.02
N GLY A 150 -6.28 2.93 9.98
CA GLY A 150 -6.86 4.27 10.10
C GLY A 150 -8.02 4.34 11.09
N PHE A 151 -8.79 3.27 11.24
CA PHE A 151 -9.88 3.19 12.23
C PHE A 151 -9.40 3.08 13.68
N LEU A 152 -8.12 2.82 13.91
CA LEU A 152 -7.56 2.48 15.21
C LEU A 152 -8.29 1.27 15.85
N VAL A 153 -7.92 0.98 17.10
CA VAL A 153 -8.61 -0.02 17.92
C VAL A 153 -9.98 0.49 18.38
N PRO A 154 -10.96 -0.41 18.68
CA PRO A 154 -12.33 0.00 18.99
C PRO A 154 -12.45 1.03 20.12
N GLY A 155 -11.59 0.95 21.14
CA GLY A 155 -11.57 1.86 22.29
C GLY A 155 -11.20 3.30 21.94
N LEU A 156 -10.45 3.53 20.85
CA LEU A 156 -10.05 4.87 20.39
C LEU A 156 -11.00 5.46 19.33
N ARG A 157 -11.91 4.65 18.76
CA ARG A 157 -12.85 5.10 17.72
C ARG A 157 -13.77 6.25 18.13
N PRO A 158 -14.32 6.29 19.36
CA PRO A 158 -15.15 7.42 19.78
C PRO A 158 -14.39 8.75 19.75
N GLU A 159 -13.16 8.76 20.27
CA GLU A 159 -12.32 9.96 20.28
C GLU A 159 -11.89 10.36 18.86
N LEU A 160 -11.48 9.38 18.04
CA LEU A 160 -11.15 9.58 16.63
C LEU A 160 -12.29 10.26 15.87
N LEU A 161 -13.49 9.69 15.94
CA LEU A 161 -14.65 10.19 15.19
C LEU A 161 -15.13 11.54 15.70
N ASP A 162 -15.11 11.79 17.03
CA ASP A 162 -15.42 13.12 17.57
C ASP A 162 -14.40 14.17 17.11
N ALA A 163 -13.10 13.85 17.14
CA ALA A 163 -12.04 14.74 16.68
C ALA A 163 -12.20 15.12 15.21
N ILE A 164 -12.45 14.12 14.35
CA ILE A 164 -12.72 14.34 12.91
C ILE A 164 -13.95 15.22 12.73
N VAL A 165 -15.09 14.88 13.36
CA VAL A 165 -16.34 15.64 13.21
C VAL A 165 -16.20 17.09 13.67
N ARG A 166 -15.37 17.37 14.68
CA ARG A 166 -15.05 18.74 15.12
C ARG A 166 -14.16 19.48 14.13
N ALA A 167 -13.20 18.80 13.51
CA ALA A 167 -12.31 19.35 12.48
C ALA A 167 -13.06 19.69 11.18
N LEU A 168 -14.18 19.01 10.89
CA LEU A 168 -14.96 19.26 9.69
C LEU A 168 -15.35 20.73 9.49
N PRO A 169 -15.40 21.19 8.22
CA PRO A 169 -15.90 22.50 7.85
C PRO A 169 -17.25 22.82 8.50
N LYS A 170 -17.42 24.08 8.92
CA LYS A 170 -18.63 24.55 9.65
C LYS A 170 -19.93 24.21 8.91
N ARG A 171 -19.92 24.18 7.57
CA ARG A 171 -21.09 23.81 6.75
C ARG A 171 -21.53 22.36 7.00
N ILE A 172 -20.57 21.44 7.05
CA ILE A 172 -20.79 20.00 7.19
C ILE A 172 -21.19 19.69 8.63
N ARG A 173 -20.44 20.23 9.60
CA ARG A 173 -20.69 20.01 11.03
C ARG A 173 -22.10 20.41 11.47
N LYS A 174 -22.66 21.48 10.89
CA LYS A 174 -24.06 21.88 11.14
C LYS A 174 -25.07 20.82 10.71
N GLY A 175 -24.81 20.11 9.61
CA GLY A 175 -25.66 19.02 9.12
C GLY A 175 -25.57 17.74 9.96
N LEU A 176 -24.57 17.64 10.84
CA LEU A 176 -24.37 16.52 11.76
C LEU A 176 -24.89 16.79 13.18
N ALA A 177 -25.46 17.97 13.46
CA ALA A 177 -25.98 18.27 14.78
C ALA A 177 -27.27 17.47 15.09
N PRO A 178 -27.44 16.91 16.30
CA PRO A 178 -26.53 16.95 17.47
C PRO A 178 -25.26 16.11 17.29
N ILE A 179 -24.09 16.68 17.60
CA ILE A 179 -22.79 16.05 17.32
C ILE A 179 -22.59 14.75 18.10
N ALA A 180 -22.95 14.73 19.39
CA ALA A 180 -22.82 13.53 20.22
C ALA A 180 -23.60 12.34 19.64
N GLU A 181 -24.89 12.52 19.32
CA GLU A 181 -25.71 11.47 18.70
C GLU A 181 -25.17 11.04 17.32
N SER A 182 -24.55 11.96 16.60
CA SER A 182 -23.92 11.65 15.32
C SER A 182 -22.68 10.78 15.48
N VAL A 183 -21.80 11.13 16.41
CA VAL A 183 -20.61 10.35 16.74
C VAL A 183 -21.02 8.97 17.28
N ASP A 184 -21.93 8.89 18.25
CA ASP A 184 -22.36 7.62 18.86
C ASP A 184 -22.87 6.64 17.81
N SER A 185 -23.73 7.10 16.90
CA SER A 185 -24.23 6.21 15.85
C SER A 185 -23.21 5.95 14.74
N MET A 186 -22.20 6.81 14.52
CA MET A 186 -21.06 6.49 13.66
C MET A 186 -20.20 5.39 14.31
N VAL A 187 -19.85 5.52 15.60
CA VAL A 187 -19.12 4.49 16.38
C VAL A 187 -19.83 3.14 16.28
N ALA A 188 -21.14 3.11 16.49
CA ALA A 188 -21.93 1.88 16.40
C ALA A 188 -21.82 1.20 15.03
N ARG A 189 -21.81 1.96 13.93
CA ARG A 189 -21.67 1.41 12.57
C ARG A 189 -20.23 1.07 12.20
N ALA A 190 -19.26 1.76 12.77
CA ALA A 190 -17.84 1.49 12.52
C ALA A 190 -17.40 0.11 13.04
N ARG A 191 -18.19 -0.54 13.92
CA ARG A 191 -17.89 -1.90 14.40
C ARG A 191 -17.94 -2.96 13.30
N ASP A 192 -18.90 -2.86 12.40
CA ASP A 192 -19.19 -3.89 11.38
C ASP A 192 -18.79 -3.47 9.97
N THR A 193 -18.20 -2.29 9.80
CA THR A 193 -17.84 -1.77 8.48
C THR A 193 -16.66 -2.54 7.87
N GLN A 194 -16.70 -2.71 6.56
CA GLN A 194 -15.57 -3.18 5.74
C GLN A 194 -15.00 -2.05 4.87
N GLN A 195 -15.55 -0.84 5.00
CA GLN A 195 -15.02 0.36 4.32
C GLN A 195 -13.77 0.86 5.05
N ASP A 196 -12.90 1.58 4.35
CA ASP A 196 -11.87 2.40 4.97
C ASP A 196 -12.47 3.61 5.71
N LEU A 197 -11.67 4.25 6.56
CA LEU A 197 -12.12 5.35 7.43
C LEU A 197 -12.72 6.50 6.62
N SER A 198 -12.07 6.89 5.53
CA SER A 198 -12.47 8.03 4.72
C SER A 198 -13.77 7.74 3.98
N SER A 199 -13.89 6.59 3.30
CA SER A 199 -15.12 6.16 2.64
C SER A 199 -16.28 6.04 3.61
N PHE A 200 -16.03 5.49 4.80
CA PHE A 200 -17.02 5.39 5.87
C PHE A 200 -17.53 6.77 6.30
N LEU A 201 -16.62 7.71 6.59
CA LEU A 201 -16.97 9.07 7.01
C LEU A 201 -17.75 9.81 5.93
N ARG A 202 -17.33 9.74 4.68
CA ARG A 202 -18.01 10.38 3.54
C ARG A 202 -19.41 9.81 3.37
N SER A 203 -19.56 8.49 3.43
CA SER A 203 -20.87 7.80 3.37
C SER A 203 -21.78 8.26 4.50
N GLU A 204 -21.23 8.39 5.71
CA GLU A 204 -21.95 8.79 6.89
C GLU A 204 -22.41 10.25 6.87
N ILE A 205 -21.54 11.14 6.39
CA ILE A 205 -21.86 12.55 6.23
C ILE A 205 -22.90 12.72 5.12
N GLN A 206 -22.76 12.04 3.99
CA GLN A 206 -23.76 12.08 2.92
C GLN A 206 -25.12 11.56 3.43
N ARG A 207 -25.15 10.49 4.21
CA ARG A 207 -26.38 9.90 4.75
C ARG A 207 -27.09 10.82 5.74
N ARG A 208 -26.34 11.51 6.61
CA ARG A 208 -26.91 12.35 7.69
C ARG A 208 -27.15 13.80 7.27
N ALA A 209 -26.16 14.40 6.60
CA ALA A 209 -26.17 15.81 6.23
C ALA A 209 -26.62 16.04 4.78
N GLY A 210 -26.72 15.00 3.95
CA GLY A 210 -27.07 15.12 2.52
C GLY A 210 -25.97 15.78 1.68
N MET A 211 -24.75 15.92 2.20
CA MET A 211 -23.65 16.64 1.58
C MET A 211 -22.55 15.69 1.13
N SER A 212 -22.06 15.90 -0.09
CA SER A 212 -20.81 15.28 -0.54
C SER A 212 -19.63 16.03 0.08
N VAL A 213 -18.63 15.27 0.50
CA VAL A 213 -17.43 15.73 1.20
C VAL A 213 -16.22 15.29 0.38
N ALA A 214 -15.30 16.20 0.11
CA ALA A 214 -14.01 15.87 -0.49
C ALA A 214 -13.08 15.25 0.56
N TYR A 215 -12.06 14.48 0.16
CA TYR A 215 -11.11 13.91 1.13
C TYR A 215 -10.42 14.97 1.98
N ASP A 216 -9.98 16.06 1.36
CA ASP A 216 -9.34 17.19 2.06
C ASP A 216 -10.26 17.88 3.08
N ASP A 217 -11.59 17.79 2.92
CA ASP A 217 -12.55 18.32 3.89
C ASP A 217 -12.55 17.49 5.21
N LEU A 218 -12.04 16.25 5.21
CA LEU A 218 -11.94 15.39 6.40
C LEU A 218 -10.79 15.78 7.33
N ARG A 219 -9.75 16.44 6.82
CA ARG A 219 -8.61 16.98 7.59
C ARG A 219 -7.93 15.94 8.49
N LEU A 220 -7.74 14.72 7.97
CA LEU A 220 -7.15 13.60 8.71
C LEU A 220 -5.67 13.87 9.08
N ASP A 221 -4.99 14.67 8.27
CA ASP A 221 -3.63 15.16 8.48
C ASP A 221 -3.50 16.08 9.71
N GLU A 222 -4.58 16.74 10.12
CA GLU A 222 -4.63 17.63 11.28
C GLU A 222 -4.97 16.93 12.60
N LEU A 223 -5.22 15.61 12.56
CA LEU A 223 -5.52 14.86 13.76
C LEU A 223 -4.33 14.85 14.74
N PRO A 224 -4.59 14.93 16.06
CA PRO A 224 -3.58 14.71 17.07
C PRO A 224 -2.78 13.42 16.80
N ARG A 225 -1.47 13.42 17.09
CA ARG A 225 -0.60 12.27 16.83
C ARG A 225 -1.15 10.95 17.40
N ARG A 226 -1.71 10.97 18.62
CA ARG A 226 -2.33 9.79 19.27
C ARG A 226 -3.55 9.22 18.54
N LEU A 227 -4.19 9.99 17.66
CA LEU A 227 -5.35 9.56 16.85
C LEU A 227 -4.94 9.18 15.42
N ARG A 228 -3.64 8.95 15.20
CA ARG A 228 -3.10 8.41 13.96
C ARG A 228 -2.32 7.14 14.30
N PRO A 229 -2.46 6.04 13.53
CA PRO A 229 -1.64 4.87 13.75
C PRO A 229 -0.17 5.22 13.51
N SER A 230 0.70 4.62 14.31
CA SER A 230 2.15 4.64 14.06
C SER A 230 2.64 3.23 13.77
N PHE A 231 3.79 3.13 13.11
CA PHE A 231 4.37 1.90 12.64
C PHE A 231 5.83 1.84 13.07
N LYS A 232 6.23 0.70 13.61
CA LYS A 232 7.61 0.40 13.97
C LYS A 232 8.04 -0.86 13.22
N VAL A 233 9.04 -0.73 12.37
CA VAL A 233 9.61 -1.87 11.64
C VAL A 233 10.80 -2.41 12.41
N VAL A 234 10.77 -3.71 12.71
CA VAL A 234 11.81 -4.41 13.46
C VAL A 234 12.49 -5.48 12.60
N ASP A 235 13.77 -5.73 12.85
CA ASP A 235 14.51 -6.82 12.21
C ASP A 235 14.26 -8.18 12.89
N ASP A 236 14.98 -9.22 12.44
CA ASP A 236 14.84 -10.59 12.98
C ASP A 236 15.33 -10.71 14.44
N ALA A 237 16.13 -9.75 14.93
CA ALA A 237 16.56 -9.68 16.32
C ALA A 237 15.55 -8.92 17.21
N GLY A 238 14.51 -8.32 16.61
CA GLY A 238 13.55 -7.45 17.29
C GLY A 238 14.05 -6.02 17.48
N GLU A 239 15.17 -5.66 16.85
CA GLU A 239 15.73 -4.31 16.92
C GLU A 239 15.01 -3.37 15.96
N GLU A 240 14.88 -2.11 16.36
CA GLU A 240 14.20 -1.09 15.57
C GLU A 240 15.02 -0.69 14.35
N VAL A 241 14.40 -0.79 13.17
CA VAL A 241 15.00 -0.37 11.90
C VAL A 241 14.55 1.04 11.52
N VAL A 242 13.26 1.30 11.67
CA VAL A 242 12.61 2.58 11.36
C VAL A 242 11.24 2.67 12.03
N GLU A 243 10.86 3.87 12.45
CA GLU A 243 9.55 4.18 13.00
C GLU A 243 8.96 5.40 12.26
N GLY A 244 7.64 5.42 12.08
CA GLY A 244 6.93 6.57 11.52
C GLY A 244 5.42 6.45 11.61
N VAL A 245 4.71 7.46 11.07
CA VAL A 245 3.24 7.49 11.00
C VAL A 245 2.70 7.23 9.60
N ASP A 246 3.60 7.10 8.62
CA ASP A 246 3.28 6.83 7.23
C ASP A 246 4.06 5.61 6.76
N LEU A 247 3.36 4.49 6.60
CA LEU A 247 3.96 3.23 6.18
C LEU A 247 4.49 3.29 4.74
N GLY A 248 3.91 4.15 3.88
CA GLY A 248 4.40 4.35 2.52
C GLY A 248 5.79 4.96 2.51
N LEU A 249 5.99 6.03 3.27
CA LEU A 249 7.31 6.66 3.43
C LEU A 249 8.33 5.72 4.06
N ILE A 250 7.91 4.91 5.03
CA ILE A 250 8.75 3.88 5.64
C ILE A 250 9.20 2.85 4.58
N LYS A 251 8.28 2.34 3.75
CA LYS A 251 8.62 1.40 2.66
C LYS A 251 9.58 2.02 1.65
N GLU A 252 9.36 3.28 1.25
CA GLU A 252 10.27 4.00 0.34
C GLU A 252 11.67 4.13 0.91
N GLU A 253 11.79 4.51 2.19
CA GLU A 253 13.08 4.62 2.87
C GLU A 253 13.79 3.27 2.97
N LEU A 254 13.07 2.21 3.33
CA LEU A 254 13.62 0.85 3.41
C LEU A 254 14.07 0.35 2.04
N GLY A 255 13.29 0.58 0.99
CA GLY A 255 13.65 0.25 -0.39
C GLY A 255 14.88 1.01 -0.87
N GLY A 256 15.01 2.30 -0.53
CA GLY A 256 16.21 3.11 -0.80
C GLY A 256 17.45 2.55 -0.09
N ARG A 257 17.35 2.29 1.21
CA ARG A 257 18.44 1.70 2.02
C ARG A 257 18.88 0.33 1.49
N SER A 258 17.93 -0.51 1.06
CA SER A 258 18.22 -1.82 0.46
C SER A 258 18.99 -1.68 -0.86
N ARG A 259 18.52 -0.82 -1.77
CA ARG A 259 19.21 -0.53 -3.04
C ARG A 259 20.62 0.00 -2.85
N ASP A 260 20.82 0.93 -1.92
CA ASP A 260 22.16 1.47 -1.63
C ASP A 260 23.12 0.41 -1.10
N ARG A 261 22.64 -0.50 -0.24
CA ARG A 261 23.43 -1.61 0.28
C ARG A 261 23.78 -2.64 -0.79
N VAL A 262 22.82 -3.03 -1.62
CA VAL A 262 23.04 -3.96 -2.75
C VAL A 262 24.01 -3.34 -3.76
N SER A 263 23.84 -2.06 -4.09
CA SER A 263 24.71 -1.35 -5.04
C SER A 263 26.14 -1.16 -4.51
N ALA A 264 26.32 -0.95 -3.20
CA ALA A 264 27.64 -0.85 -2.59
C ALA A 264 28.40 -2.19 -2.58
N ALA A 265 27.68 -3.31 -2.63
CA ALA A 265 28.26 -4.65 -2.59
C ALA A 265 28.49 -5.19 -4.01
N SER A 266 29.69 -4.96 -4.56
CA SER A 266 30.08 -5.58 -5.85
C SER A 266 30.19 -7.09 -5.71
N HIS A 267 29.45 -7.83 -6.54
CA HIS A 267 29.43 -9.30 -6.51
C HIS A 267 29.97 -9.90 -7.83
N PRO A 268 30.80 -10.98 -7.79
CA PRO A 268 31.36 -11.60 -8.99
C PRO A 268 30.35 -12.17 -10.01
N ILE A 269 29.08 -12.29 -9.61
CA ILE A 269 28.01 -12.75 -10.49
C ILE A 269 27.61 -11.69 -11.52
N GLU A 270 27.87 -10.41 -11.23
CA GLU A 270 27.52 -9.33 -12.13
C GLU A 270 28.39 -9.35 -13.39
N ARG A 271 27.73 -9.32 -14.55
CA ARG A 271 28.36 -9.43 -15.87
C ARG A 271 27.64 -8.51 -16.86
N SER A 272 28.27 -8.18 -17.97
CA SER A 272 27.72 -7.29 -19.00
C SER A 272 28.16 -7.80 -20.38
N GLY A 273 27.47 -7.41 -21.43
CA GLY A 273 27.85 -7.77 -22.79
C GLY A 273 27.55 -9.22 -23.18
N LEU A 274 26.66 -9.90 -22.44
CA LEU A 274 26.32 -11.30 -22.70
C LEU A 274 25.34 -11.39 -23.87
N THR A 275 25.59 -12.30 -24.81
CA THR A 275 24.69 -12.52 -25.96
C THR A 275 24.11 -13.93 -26.00
N THR A 276 24.59 -14.82 -25.11
CA THR A 276 24.17 -16.21 -24.98
C THR A 276 24.12 -16.58 -23.50
N TRP A 277 23.43 -17.67 -23.16
CA TRP A 277 23.42 -18.18 -21.79
C TRP A 277 24.74 -18.92 -21.44
N ASP A 278 25.78 -18.18 -21.02
CA ASP A 278 27.12 -18.73 -20.72
C ASP A 278 27.56 -18.50 -19.25
N PHE A 279 26.61 -18.16 -18.39
CA PHE A 279 26.84 -17.78 -16.99
C PHE A 279 26.38 -18.81 -15.96
N GLY A 280 25.94 -19.99 -16.41
CA GLY A 280 25.53 -21.09 -15.53
C GLY A 280 24.14 -20.90 -14.92
N GLU A 281 23.90 -21.46 -13.75
CA GLU A 281 22.66 -21.27 -13.00
C GLU A 281 22.66 -19.90 -12.33
N LEU A 282 21.58 -19.14 -12.52
CA LEU A 282 21.33 -17.87 -11.86
C LEU A 282 20.59 -18.14 -10.54
N PRO A 283 21.20 -17.87 -9.37
CA PRO A 283 20.55 -18.11 -8.09
C PRO A 283 19.35 -17.17 -7.92
N ARG A 284 18.29 -17.67 -7.28
CA ARG A 284 17.05 -16.91 -7.08
C ARG A 284 17.23 -15.75 -6.09
N GLU A 285 18.14 -15.91 -5.15
CA GLU A 285 18.52 -14.93 -4.14
C GLU A 285 19.97 -15.19 -3.69
N LEU A 286 20.63 -14.16 -3.21
CA LEU A 286 21.98 -14.18 -2.65
C LEU A 286 21.96 -13.47 -1.31
N ASP A 287 22.58 -14.09 -0.31
CA ASP A 287 22.87 -13.42 0.95
C ASP A 287 24.16 -12.60 0.80
N MET A 288 24.03 -11.28 0.95
CA MET A 288 25.12 -10.32 0.85
C MET A 288 25.80 -10.06 2.21
N GLY A 289 25.35 -10.71 3.28
CA GLY A 289 25.78 -10.48 4.66
C GLY A 289 24.91 -9.44 5.38
N ASP A 290 24.96 -9.43 6.71
CA ASP A 290 24.23 -8.50 7.58
C ASP A 290 22.71 -8.46 7.34
N GLY A 291 22.13 -9.59 6.93
CA GLY A 291 20.69 -9.72 6.64
C GLY A 291 20.24 -9.08 5.32
N VAL A 292 21.17 -8.69 4.45
CA VAL A 292 20.85 -8.10 3.14
C VAL A 292 20.73 -9.21 2.09
N LEU A 293 19.52 -9.41 1.56
CA LEU A 293 19.29 -10.26 0.40
C LEU A 293 19.39 -9.44 -0.89
N ALA A 294 20.01 -10.02 -1.91
CA ALA A 294 20.06 -9.50 -3.26
C ALA A 294 19.48 -10.51 -4.26
N TYR A 295 18.86 -10.01 -5.33
CA TYR A 295 18.14 -10.83 -6.30
C TYR A 295 18.76 -10.66 -7.68
N PRO A 296 19.60 -11.61 -8.16
CA PRO A 296 20.22 -11.51 -9.47
C PRO A 296 19.20 -11.48 -10.60
N ALA A 297 19.30 -10.48 -11.48
CA ALA A 297 18.40 -10.27 -12.60
C ALA A 297 19.16 -10.17 -13.92
N ILE A 298 18.52 -10.61 -15.00
CA ILE A 298 19.03 -10.45 -16.37
C ILE A 298 18.57 -9.08 -16.87
N VAL A 299 19.48 -8.18 -17.20
CA VAL A 299 19.17 -6.79 -17.58
C VAL A 299 19.30 -6.63 -19.09
N ASP A 300 18.34 -6.00 -19.76
CA ASP A 300 18.47 -5.60 -21.17
C ASP A 300 19.52 -4.46 -21.30
N GLU A 301 20.57 -4.68 -22.07
CA GLU A 301 21.61 -3.69 -22.41
C GLU A 301 21.51 -3.25 -23.89
N THR A 302 20.32 -3.39 -24.49
CA THR A 302 19.98 -3.10 -25.91
C THR A 302 20.58 -4.08 -26.91
N ASP A 303 21.92 -4.17 -26.98
CA ASP A 303 22.63 -5.05 -27.93
C ASP A 303 23.14 -6.34 -27.26
N SER A 304 22.97 -6.43 -25.94
CA SER A 304 23.39 -7.54 -25.08
C SER A 304 22.50 -7.62 -23.86
N VAL A 305 22.81 -8.55 -22.95
CA VAL A 305 22.25 -8.57 -21.60
C VAL A 305 23.35 -8.54 -20.55
N GLY A 306 23.00 -8.03 -19.36
CA GLY A 306 23.84 -8.08 -18.17
C GLY A 306 23.21 -8.92 -17.06
N ILE A 307 24.00 -9.21 -16.03
CA ILE A 307 23.53 -9.70 -14.74
C ILE A 307 23.77 -8.60 -13.72
N ARG A 308 22.74 -8.20 -12.99
CA ARG A 308 22.82 -7.19 -11.91
C ARG A 308 22.05 -7.67 -10.69
N LEU A 309 22.41 -7.15 -9.52
CA LEU A 309 21.72 -7.44 -8.28
C LEU A 309 20.58 -6.44 -8.03
N MET A 310 19.37 -6.95 -7.85
CA MET A 310 18.19 -6.17 -7.48
C MET A 310 17.94 -6.23 -5.97
N SER A 311 17.23 -5.23 -5.47
CA SER A 311 16.91 -5.07 -4.05
C SER A 311 15.68 -5.83 -3.59
N SER A 312 14.84 -6.26 -4.54
CA SER A 312 13.63 -7.04 -4.29
C SER A 312 13.39 -8.09 -5.37
N ARG A 313 12.55 -9.09 -5.03
CA ARG A 313 12.11 -10.14 -5.97
C ARG A 313 11.24 -9.56 -7.10
N ASP A 314 10.42 -8.55 -6.81
CA ASP A 314 9.56 -7.92 -7.81
C ASP A 314 10.38 -7.15 -8.84
N GLU A 315 11.40 -6.42 -8.38
CA GLU A 315 12.37 -5.73 -9.23
C GLU A 315 13.16 -6.74 -10.10
N GLN A 316 13.60 -7.86 -9.50
CA GLN A 316 14.20 -8.97 -10.25
C GLN A 316 13.29 -9.49 -11.35
N GLY A 317 12.01 -9.70 -11.05
CA GLY A 317 11.02 -10.20 -12.01
C GLY A 317 10.84 -9.25 -13.18
N ALA A 318 10.59 -7.96 -12.90
CA ALA A 318 10.38 -6.93 -13.91
C ALA A 318 11.62 -6.74 -14.82
N VAL A 319 12.81 -6.64 -14.22
CA VAL A 319 14.06 -6.45 -14.98
C VAL A 319 14.42 -7.70 -15.78
N SER A 320 14.29 -8.89 -15.18
CA SER A 320 14.59 -10.16 -15.87
C SER A 320 13.64 -10.44 -17.03
N TRP A 321 12.39 -9.98 -16.94
CA TRP A 321 11.42 -10.08 -18.03
C TRP A 321 11.96 -9.41 -19.31
N ASP A 322 12.49 -8.19 -19.21
CA ASP A 322 13.07 -7.48 -20.34
C ASP A 322 14.36 -8.13 -20.83
N GLY A 323 15.27 -8.45 -19.89
CA GLY A 323 16.54 -9.08 -20.23
C GLY A 323 16.39 -10.44 -20.91
N VAL A 324 15.42 -11.25 -20.50
CA VAL A 324 15.20 -12.58 -21.11
C VAL A 324 14.62 -12.47 -22.50
N ARG A 325 13.66 -11.54 -22.72
CA ARG A 325 13.14 -11.26 -24.07
C ARG A 325 14.24 -10.75 -25.00
N ARG A 326 15.15 -9.90 -24.50
CA ARG A 326 16.35 -9.50 -25.24
C ARG A 326 17.24 -10.70 -25.57
N LEU A 327 17.52 -11.56 -24.59
CA LEU A 327 18.38 -12.73 -24.81
C LEU A 327 17.74 -13.71 -25.80
N MET A 328 16.42 -13.90 -25.76
CA MET A 328 15.67 -14.65 -26.77
C MET A 328 15.86 -14.02 -28.16
N LEU A 329 15.67 -12.71 -28.29
CA LEU A 329 15.82 -11.99 -29.55
C LEU A 329 17.23 -12.17 -30.16
N LEU A 330 18.27 -12.18 -29.33
CA LEU A 330 19.67 -12.40 -29.75
C LEU A 330 19.95 -13.85 -30.20
N ASN A 331 19.18 -14.83 -29.73
CA ASN A 331 19.40 -16.27 -29.97
C ASN A 331 18.39 -16.90 -30.95
N LEU A 332 17.39 -16.15 -31.40
CA LEU A 332 16.39 -16.59 -32.36
C LEU A 332 16.67 -16.06 -33.78
N PRO A 333 16.09 -16.69 -34.83
CA PRO A 333 16.20 -16.19 -36.19
C PRO A 333 15.72 -14.74 -36.29
N VAL A 334 16.42 -13.91 -37.07
CA VAL A 334 16.12 -12.48 -37.11
C VAL A 334 14.74 -12.21 -37.74
N ALA A 335 13.84 -11.63 -36.96
CA ALA A 335 12.45 -11.34 -37.30
C ALA A 335 12.27 -10.61 -38.64
N HIS A 336 13.19 -9.69 -39.01
CA HIS A 336 13.12 -8.96 -40.29
C HIS A 336 13.16 -9.87 -41.54
N LYS A 337 13.61 -11.13 -41.42
CA LYS A 337 13.58 -12.10 -42.53
C LYS A 337 12.18 -12.66 -42.77
N LEU A 338 11.33 -12.67 -41.75
CA LEU A 338 9.97 -13.18 -41.77
C LEU A 338 8.98 -12.10 -42.24
N ILE A 339 9.29 -10.83 -41.99
CA ILE A 339 8.41 -9.71 -42.33
C ILE A 339 8.57 -9.31 -43.81
N ARG A 340 7.44 -9.24 -44.53
CA ARG A 340 7.38 -8.78 -45.93
C ARG A 340 6.45 -7.57 -46.05
N LEU A 341 7.04 -6.37 -46.12
CA LEU A 341 6.29 -5.12 -46.17
C LEU A 341 5.97 -4.64 -47.58
N THR A 342 4.73 -4.20 -47.80
CA THR A 342 4.31 -3.42 -48.95
C THR A 342 4.90 -2.00 -48.92
N ASN A 343 4.82 -1.25 -50.02
CA ASN A 343 5.29 0.14 -50.03
C ASN A 343 4.44 1.05 -49.14
N ASP A 344 3.13 0.80 -49.06
CA ASP A 344 2.22 1.60 -48.24
C ASP A 344 2.48 1.39 -46.75
N GLU A 345 2.78 0.16 -46.32
CA GLU A 345 3.19 -0.16 -44.95
C GLU A 345 4.51 0.49 -44.57
N LYS A 346 5.51 0.47 -45.46
CA LYS A 346 6.78 1.18 -45.23
C LYS A 346 6.56 2.67 -45.04
N LEU A 347 5.65 3.26 -45.82
CA LEU A 347 5.27 4.67 -45.67
C LEU A 347 4.51 4.94 -44.36
N ALA A 348 3.67 4.00 -43.90
CA ALA A 348 2.99 4.11 -42.61
C ALA A 348 3.99 4.11 -41.45
N ILE A 349 4.97 3.21 -41.46
CA ILE A 349 6.06 3.18 -40.48
C ILE A 349 6.92 4.45 -40.53
N ALA A 350 7.25 4.93 -41.74
CA ALA A 350 8.06 6.15 -41.88
C ALA A 350 7.34 7.42 -41.38
N ALA A 351 6.00 7.42 -41.38
CA ALA A 351 5.18 8.52 -40.89
C ALA A 351 4.88 8.42 -39.38
N SER A 352 5.27 7.35 -38.71
CA SER A 352 5.02 7.13 -37.28
C SER A 352 6.22 7.53 -36.41
N PRO A 353 6.08 7.53 -35.07
CA PRO A 353 7.18 7.83 -34.15
C PRO A 353 8.41 6.93 -34.30
N TYR A 354 8.26 5.71 -34.85
CA TYR A 354 9.42 4.84 -35.13
C TYR A 354 10.32 5.40 -36.22
N GLN A 355 9.74 6.04 -37.25
CA GLN A 355 10.40 6.62 -38.44
C GLN A 355 11.19 5.63 -39.32
N ARG A 356 11.58 4.47 -38.78
CA ARG A 356 12.43 3.46 -39.40
C ARG A 356 11.87 2.06 -39.13
N ILE A 357 12.06 1.16 -40.09
CA ILE A 357 11.59 -0.22 -40.02
C ILE A 357 12.27 -1.02 -38.91
N GLY A 358 13.56 -0.76 -38.64
CA GLY A 358 14.34 -1.49 -37.62
C GLY A 358 13.72 -1.41 -36.22
N PRO A 359 13.61 -0.21 -35.61
CA PRO A 359 13.00 -0.04 -34.30
C PRO A 359 11.58 -0.61 -34.19
N TRP A 360 10.75 -0.44 -35.23
CA TRP A 360 9.42 -1.04 -35.28
C TRP A 360 9.47 -2.57 -35.30
N THR A 361 10.40 -3.16 -36.06
CA THR A 361 10.59 -4.62 -36.12
C THR A 361 11.03 -5.18 -34.76
N ASP A 362 11.96 -4.50 -34.09
CA ASP A 362 12.45 -4.91 -32.77
C ASP A 362 11.32 -4.87 -31.75
N ASP A 363 10.47 -3.83 -31.79
CA ASP A 363 9.33 -3.68 -30.88
C ASP A 363 8.26 -4.77 -31.10
N CYS A 364 7.90 -5.05 -32.35
CA CYS A 364 7.06 -6.21 -32.71
C CYS A 364 7.65 -7.54 -32.22
N SER A 365 8.98 -7.69 -32.31
CA SER A 365 9.65 -8.91 -31.90
C SER A 365 9.63 -9.09 -30.39
N LEU A 366 9.96 -8.04 -29.62
CA LEU A 366 9.95 -8.07 -28.15
C LEU A 366 8.55 -8.30 -27.60
N SER A 367 7.53 -7.69 -28.20
CA SER A 367 6.12 -7.94 -27.87
C SER A 367 5.75 -9.41 -28.08
N SER A 368 6.07 -9.95 -29.26
CA SER A 368 5.79 -11.36 -29.61
C SER A 368 6.50 -12.34 -28.68
N LEU A 369 7.77 -12.07 -28.35
CA LEU A 369 8.56 -12.89 -27.42
C LEU A 369 8.03 -12.78 -25.98
N GLY A 370 7.44 -11.65 -25.61
CA GLY A 370 6.72 -11.49 -24.34
C GLY A 370 5.50 -12.39 -24.23
N SER A 371 4.67 -12.45 -25.27
CA SER A 371 3.53 -13.38 -25.31
C SER A 371 3.99 -14.84 -25.22
N ILE A 372 5.03 -15.22 -25.97
CA ILE A 372 5.60 -16.57 -25.94
C ILE A 372 6.17 -16.91 -24.55
N LEU A 373 6.87 -15.97 -23.91
CA LEU A 373 7.40 -16.16 -22.56
C LEU A 373 6.28 -16.34 -21.53
N LEU A 374 5.19 -15.58 -21.67
CA LEU A 374 4.00 -15.72 -20.82
C LEU A 374 3.35 -17.09 -20.98
N ASP A 375 3.15 -17.54 -22.23
CA ASP A 375 2.53 -18.82 -22.55
C ASP A 375 3.39 -20.02 -22.11
N PHE A 376 4.71 -19.88 -22.17
CA PHE A 376 5.65 -20.86 -21.63
C PHE A 376 5.53 -20.99 -20.10
N GLY A 377 5.09 -19.95 -19.40
CA GLY A 377 4.67 -19.99 -18.00
C GLY A 377 5.80 -20.10 -16.97
N SER A 378 7.07 -19.99 -17.38
CA SER A 378 8.19 -20.03 -16.45
C SER A 378 9.38 -19.17 -16.90
N MET A 379 9.93 -18.39 -15.96
CA MET A 379 11.14 -17.61 -16.19
C MET A 379 12.38 -18.52 -16.08
N PRO A 380 13.29 -18.59 -17.08
CA PRO A 380 14.52 -19.37 -16.97
C PRO A 380 15.51 -18.79 -15.94
N PHE A 381 16.00 -19.67 -15.06
CA PHE A 381 17.13 -19.39 -14.15
C PHE A 381 18.34 -20.28 -14.46
N ASP A 382 18.28 -21.08 -15.52
CA ASP A 382 19.35 -21.95 -15.95
C ASP A 382 19.29 -22.14 -17.48
N GLY A 383 20.40 -22.61 -18.05
CA GLY A 383 20.54 -22.78 -19.49
C GLY A 383 19.62 -23.86 -20.07
N VAL A 384 19.24 -24.88 -19.30
CA VAL A 384 18.35 -25.95 -19.76
C VAL A 384 16.94 -25.42 -19.97
N THR A 385 16.44 -24.64 -19.01
CA THR A 385 15.14 -23.98 -19.10
C THR A 385 15.14 -22.93 -20.22
N PHE A 386 16.24 -22.18 -20.38
CA PHE A 386 16.38 -21.21 -21.47
C PHE A 386 16.41 -21.88 -22.85
N ASP A 387 17.13 -23.00 -23.01
CA ASP A 387 17.16 -23.76 -24.26
C ASP A 387 15.78 -24.34 -24.61
N ALA A 388 15.01 -24.79 -23.61
CA ALA A 388 13.63 -25.24 -23.78
C ALA A 388 12.71 -24.09 -24.23
N LEU A 389 12.86 -22.92 -23.62
CA LEU A 389 12.15 -21.69 -24.02
C LEU A 389 12.50 -21.29 -25.46
N LEU A 390 13.77 -21.36 -25.86
CA LEU A 390 14.18 -21.09 -27.24
C LEU A 390 13.60 -22.10 -28.24
N ALA A 391 13.51 -23.37 -27.87
CA ALA A 391 12.90 -24.39 -28.71
C ALA A 391 11.41 -24.12 -28.90
N TYR A 392 10.68 -23.84 -27.82
CA TYR A 392 9.28 -23.46 -27.86
C TYR A 392 9.06 -22.19 -28.70
N ALA A 393 9.86 -21.15 -28.47
CA ALA A 393 9.77 -19.92 -29.21
C ALA A 393 10.01 -20.10 -30.72
N LYS A 394 10.88 -21.02 -31.14
CA LYS A 394 11.10 -21.30 -32.58
C LYS A 394 9.85 -21.82 -33.28
N ASP A 395 9.02 -22.59 -32.57
CA ASP A 395 7.82 -23.19 -33.14
C ASP A 395 6.67 -22.17 -33.20
N GLU A 396 6.57 -21.26 -32.23
CA GLU A 396 5.47 -20.30 -32.10
C GLU A 396 5.72 -18.93 -32.75
N LEU A 397 7.00 -18.53 -32.91
CA LEU A 397 7.37 -17.15 -33.27
C LEU A 397 6.74 -16.67 -34.58
N ASP A 398 6.63 -17.51 -35.61
CA ASP A 398 6.10 -17.07 -36.91
C ASP A 398 4.63 -16.64 -36.83
N GLU A 399 3.79 -17.41 -36.13
CA GLU A 399 2.36 -17.11 -35.95
C GLU A 399 2.16 -15.87 -35.08
N VAL A 400 2.82 -15.82 -33.91
CA VAL A 400 2.68 -14.71 -32.96
C VAL A 400 3.23 -13.40 -33.55
N LEU A 401 4.38 -13.46 -34.23
CA LEU A 401 4.96 -12.29 -34.89
C LEU A 401 4.07 -11.78 -36.03
N THR A 402 3.52 -12.66 -36.86
CA THR A 402 2.62 -12.28 -37.94
C THR A 402 1.40 -11.54 -37.40
N ARG A 403 0.76 -12.08 -36.35
CA ARG A 403 -0.38 -11.43 -35.70
C ARG A 403 -0.03 -10.04 -35.15
N THR A 404 1.11 -9.92 -34.47
CA THR A 404 1.58 -8.65 -33.90
C THR A 404 1.88 -7.61 -34.99
N VAL A 405 2.55 -8.03 -36.06
CA VAL A 405 2.85 -7.20 -37.23
C VAL A 405 1.57 -6.69 -37.88
N ASP A 406 0.62 -7.58 -38.19
CA ASP A 406 -0.63 -7.21 -38.86
C ASP A 406 -1.42 -6.17 -38.06
N VAL A 407 -1.61 -6.41 -36.75
CA VAL A 407 -2.35 -5.49 -35.89
C VAL A 407 -1.62 -4.14 -35.77
N SER A 408 -0.29 -4.15 -35.65
CA SER A 408 0.49 -2.91 -35.59
C SER A 408 0.40 -2.08 -36.87
N LEU A 409 0.44 -2.73 -38.05
CA LEU A 409 0.37 -2.05 -39.35
C LEU A 409 -1.00 -1.41 -39.58
N VAL A 410 -2.09 -2.08 -39.15
CA VAL A 410 -3.43 -1.49 -39.18
C VAL A 410 -3.48 -0.23 -38.33
N GLY A 411 -2.91 -0.26 -37.11
CA GLY A 411 -2.81 0.93 -36.25
C GLY A 411 -2.01 2.05 -36.89
N LEU A 412 -0.83 1.75 -37.44
CA LEU A 412 0.05 2.75 -38.06
C LEU A 412 -0.53 3.37 -39.33
N ASP A 413 -1.31 2.63 -40.11
CA ASP A 413 -2.03 3.20 -41.26
C ASP A 413 -3.09 4.23 -40.82
N ARG A 414 -3.85 3.93 -39.76
CA ARG A 414 -4.82 4.87 -39.18
C ARG A 414 -4.13 6.08 -38.56
N TYR A 415 -3.02 5.88 -37.85
CA TYR A 415 -2.19 6.96 -37.32
C TYR A 415 -1.76 7.92 -38.44
N ARG A 416 -1.21 7.38 -39.54
CA ARG A 416 -0.82 8.17 -40.71
C ARG A 416 -2.00 8.96 -41.29
N ALA A 417 -3.18 8.34 -41.38
CA ALA A 417 -4.38 9.01 -41.86
C ALA A 417 -4.79 10.19 -40.96
N VAL A 418 -4.73 10.03 -39.64
CA VAL A 418 -5.01 11.12 -38.67
C VAL A 418 -4.00 12.25 -38.85
N VAL A 419 -2.70 11.96 -38.81
CA VAL A 419 -1.64 12.98 -38.94
C VAL A 419 -1.78 13.75 -40.26
N SER A 420 -2.08 13.05 -41.36
CA SER A 420 -2.32 13.67 -42.67
C SER A 420 -3.51 14.64 -42.66
N ARG A 421 -4.60 14.29 -41.96
CA ARG A 421 -5.77 15.18 -41.79
C ARG A 421 -5.44 16.42 -40.95
N LEU A 422 -4.64 16.27 -39.90
CA LEU A 422 -4.26 17.37 -39.01
C LEU A 422 -3.32 18.38 -39.68
N ALA A 423 -2.47 17.96 -40.61
CA ALA A 423 -1.42 18.78 -41.23
C ALA A 423 -1.89 20.07 -41.95
N GLY A 424 -3.20 20.27 -42.12
CA GLY A 424 -3.79 21.49 -42.68
C GLY A 424 -4.82 22.18 -41.79
N MET A 425 -5.05 21.68 -40.57
CA MET A 425 -6.05 22.21 -39.64
C MET A 425 -5.42 23.26 -38.72
N SER A 426 -6.06 24.42 -38.60
CA SER A 426 -5.60 25.50 -37.72
C SER A 426 -6.73 26.49 -37.38
N GLY A 427 -6.45 27.44 -36.49
CA GLY A 427 -7.36 28.53 -36.17
C GLY A 427 -8.54 28.07 -35.32
N ARG A 428 -9.77 28.08 -35.87
CA ARG A 428 -10.99 27.73 -35.10
C ARG A 428 -11.02 26.29 -34.57
N TRP A 429 -10.16 25.43 -35.11
CA TRP A 429 -10.04 24.01 -34.75
C TRP A 429 -8.90 23.71 -33.78
N GLN A 430 -8.11 24.72 -33.38
CA GLN A 430 -6.86 24.50 -32.64
C GLN A 430 -7.05 23.63 -31.39
N ALA A 431 -8.06 23.92 -30.56
CA ALA A 431 -8.30 23.15 -29.34
C ALA A 431 -8.60 21.65 -29.61
N ALA A 432 -9.25 21.33 -30.73
CA ALA A 432 -9.51 19.94 -31.10
C ALA A 432 -8.25 19.28 -31.70
N VAL A 433 -7.41 20.04 -32.42
CA VAL A 433 -6.11 19.57 -32.89
C VAL A 433 -5.22 19.25 -31.71
N ASP A 434 -5.08 20.16 -30.75
CA ASP A 434 -4.24 19.98 -29.56
C ASP A 434 -4.69 18.74 -28.76
N ASP A 435 -5.99 18.59 -28.47
CA ASP A 435 -6.52 17.40 -27.77
C ASP A 435 -6.30 16.09 -28.53
N ILE A 436 -6.38 16.10 -29.86
CA ILE A 436 -6.10 14.92 -30.68
C ILE A 436 -4.60 14.61 -30.69
N GLU A 437 -3.73 15.62 -30.79
CA GLU A 437 -2.27 15.42 -30.76
C GLU A 437 -1.82 14.85 -29.41
N ASP A 438 -2.38 15.35 -28.30
CA ASP A 438 -2.15 14.82 -26.95
C ASP A 438 -2.63 13.35 -26.86
N GLN A 439 -3.82 13.04 -27.37
CA GLN A 439 -4.33 11.67 -27.41
C GLN A 439 -3.44 10.76 -28.28
N LEU A 440 -2.98 11.22 -29.44
CA LEU A 440 -2.10 10.46 -30.33
C LEU A 440 -0.77 10.12 -29.64
N ALA A 441 -0.18 11.08 -28.92
CA ALA A 441 1.08 10.87 -28.20
C ALA A 441 0.97 9.80 -27.11
N GLN A 442 -0.21 9.63 -26.51
CA GLN A 442 -0.49 8.58 -25.53
C GLN A 442 -0.76 7.21 -26.17
N LEU A 443 -1.34 7.18 -27.37
CA LEU A 443 -1.73 5.93 -28.05
C LEU A 443 -0.63 5.33 -28.92
N VAL A 444 0.20 6.17 -29.56
CA VAL A 444 1.22 5.75 -30.51
C VAL A 444 2.51 6.52 -30.24
N TYR A 445 3.48 5.83 -29.66
CA TYR A 445 4.84 6.31 -29.37
C TYR A 445 5.85 5.19 -29.67
N ALA A 446 7.15 5.49 -29.75
CA ALA A 446 8.13 4.44 -29.97
C ALA A 446 8.21 3.52 -28.74
N GLY A 447 7.84 2.24 -28.89
CA GLY A 447 7.80 1.25 -27.78
C GLY A 447 6.39 0.73 -27.46
N PHE A 448 5.34 1.37 -27.98
CA PHE A 448 3.95 1.06 -27.59
C PHE A 448 3.52 -0.38 -27.91
N ILE A 449 4.19 -1.05 -28.87
CA ILE A 449 3.84 -2.41 -29.27
C ILE A 449 4.30 -3.41 -28.21
N ASN A 450 5.46 -3.18 -27.58
CA ASN A 450 6.00 -4.04 -26.52
C ASN A 450 5.39 -3.75 -25.14
N GLU A 451 4.94 -2.52 -24.90
CA GLU A 451 4.34 -2.11 -23.63
C GLU A 451 2.85 -2.47 -23.52
N MET A 452 2.21 -2.85 -24.63
CA MET A 452 0.79 -3.23 -24.69
C MET A 452 0.62 -4.69 -25.10
N THR A 453 -0.48 -5.31 -24.67
CA THR A 453 -0.88 -6.62 -25.21
C THR A 453 -1.33 -6.49 -26.67
N VAL A 454 -1.21 -7.57 -27.44
CA VAL A 454 -1.66 -7.61 -28.84
C VAL A 454 -3.15 -7.23 -28.97
N GLU A 455 -3.97 -7.65 -28.01
CA GLU A 455 -5.38 -7.25 -27.92
C GLU A 455 -5.51 -5.73 -27.80
N ARG A 456 -4.77 -5.10 -26.87
CA ARG A 456 -4.79 -3.64 -26.65
C ARG A 456 -4.35 -2.86 -27.89
N ILE A 457 -3.33 -3.32 -28.62
CA ILE A 457 -2.92 -2.71 -29.90
C ILE A 457 -4.08 -2.75 -30.91
N GLY A 458 -4.88 -3.82 -30.92
CA GLY A 458 -6.11 -3.91 -31.70
C GLY A 458 -7.13 -2.82 -31.35
N HIS A 459 -7.29 -2.50 -30.06
CA HIS A 459 -8.15 -1.39 -29.63
C HIS A 459 -7.57 -0.02 -30.03
N VAL A 460 -6.24 0.16 -30.03
CA VAL A 460 -5.59 1.41 -30.49
C VAL A 460 -6.02 1.74 -31.92
N ALA A 461 -6.02 0.77 -32.84
CA ALA A 461 -6.50 0.99 -34.21
C ALA A 461 -7.95 1.52 -34.25
N ARG A 462 -8.85 1.00 -33.38
CA ARG A 462 -10.23 1.48 -33.26
C ARG A 462 -10.31 2.89 -32.65
N TYR A 463 -9.44 3.23 -31.69
CA TYR A 463 -9.37 4.58 -31.13
C TYR A 463 -8.91 5.60 -32.16
N LEU A 464 -7.91 5.26 -32.97
CA LEU A 464 -7.47 6.08 -34.10
C LEU A 464 -8.58 6.26 -35.14
N GLU A 465 -9.38 5.22 -35.39
CA GLU A 465 -10.56 5.34 -36.24
C GLU A 465 -11.63 6.27 -35.66
N ALA A 466 -11.83 6.24 -34.34
CA ALA A 466 -12.74 7.16 -33.67
C ALA A 466 -12.29 8.63 -33.81
N ILE A 467 -10.98 8.88 -33.83
CA ILE A 467 -10.42 10.21 -34.12
C ILE A 467 -10.76 10.64 -35.55
N LEU A 468 -10.61 9.75 -36.54
CA LEU A 468 -10.98 10.06 -37.93
C LEU A 468 -12.47 10.40 -38.06
N VAL A 469 -13.35 9.64 -37.40
CA VAL A 469 -14.80 9.91 -37.34
C VAL A 469 -15.08 11.27 -36.68
N ARG A 470 -14.38 11.60 -35.59
CA ARG A 470 -14.47 12.92 -34.93
C ARG A 470 -14.10 14.04 -35.90
N LEU A 471 -12.98 13.90 -36.61
CA LEU A 471 -12.49 14.89 -37.58
C LEU A 471 -13.49 15.12 -38.71
N ASP A 472 -14.13 14.06 -39.22
CA ASP A 472 -15.18 14.17 -40.25
C ASP A 472 -16.44 14.89 -39.73
N GLY A 473 -16.78 14.71 -38.45
CA GLY A 473 -17.92 15.35 -37.82
C GLY A 473 -17.69 16.79 -37.32
N LEU A 474 -16.43 17.24 -37.25
CA LEU A 474 -16.04 18.46 -36.55
C LEU A 474 -16.70 19.73 -37.15
N GLU A 475 -16.78 19.81 -38.48
CA GLU A 475 -17.40 20.96 -39.15
C GLU A 475 -18.91 21.06 -38.91
N GLY A 476 -19.58 19.93 -38.74
CA GLY A 476 -21.04 19.85 -38.61
C GLY A 476 -21.56 20.33 -37.26
N ASN A 477 -20.81 20.12 -36.17
CA ASN A 477 -21.23 20.53 -34.82
C ASN A 477 -20.08 20.84 -33.85
N PRO A 478 -19.39 21.99 -34.03
CA PRO A 478 -18.24 22.39 -33.20
C PRO A 478 -18.56 22.52 -31.70
N GLU A 479 -19.75 23.00 -31.35
CA GLU A 479 -20.14 23.19 -29.95
C GLU A 479 -20.37 21.86 -29.23
N ARG A 480 -20.84 20.83 -29.94
CA ARG A 480 -20.95 19.48 -29.39
C ARG A 480 -19.56 18.91 -29.12
N ASP A 481 -18.64 19.05 -30.08
CA ASP A 481 -17.27 18.58 -29.93
C ASP A 481 -16.61 19.20 -28.70
N ARG A 482 -16.66 20.53 -28.55
CA ARG A 482 -16.07 21.22 -27.39
C ARG A 482 -16.63 20.75 -26.05
N ARG A 483 -17.94 20.49 -25.96
CA ARG A 483 -18.54 19.95 -24.72
C ARG A 483 -18.05 18.54 -24.41
N GLN A 484 -17.94 17.68 -25.43
CA GLN A 484 -17.45 16.31 -25.27
C GLN A 484 -15.96 16.28 -24.93
N MET A 485 -15.16 17.14 -25.56
CA MET A 485 -13.75 17.33 -25.26
C MET A 485 -13.53 17.81 -23.82
N SER A 486 -14.26 18.84 -23.37
CA SER A 486 -14.18 19.33 -21.99
C SER A 486 -14.50 18.23 -20.97
N LEU A 487 -15.53 17.42 -21.23
CA LEU A 487 -15.87 16.28 -20.38
C LEU A 487 -14.71 15.29 -20.25
N ILE A 488 -14.02 14.99 -21.35
CA ILE A 488 -12.89 14.06 -21.33
C ILE A 488 -11.70 14.66 -20.58
N GLN A 489 -11.36 15.93 -20.86
CA GLN A 489 -10.26 16.63 -20.20
C GLN A 489 -10.45 16.75 -18.68
N ASP A 490 -11.70 16.91 -18.22
CA ASP A 490 -12.02 16.87 -16.79
C ASP A 490 -11.64 15.52 -16.17
N LEU A 491 -11.98 14.40 -16.84
CA LEU A 491 -11.65 13.05 -16.37
C LEU A 491 -10.13 12.75 -16.42
N GLU A 492 -9.44 13.20 -17.47
CA GLU A 492 -7.99 13.08 -17.59
C GLU A 492 -7.27 13.88 -16.49
N THR A 493 -7.80 15.07 -16.16
CA THR A 493 -7.29 15.88 -15.03
C THR A 493 -7.53 15.20 -13.69
N GLU A 494 -8.73 14.64 -13.47
CA GLU A 494 -9.04 13.86 -12.28
C GLU A 494 -8.12 12.63 -12.14
N LEU A 495 -7.86 11.91 -13.23
CA LEU A 495 -6.92 10.78 -13.24
C LEU A 495 -5.50 11.24 -12.90
N ALA A 496 -4.99 12.29 -13.54
CA ALA A 496 -3.64 12.81 -13.28
C ALA A 496 -3.48 13.30 -11.82
N ALA A 497 -4.53 13.90 -11.25
CA ALA A 497 -4.56 14.29 -9.85
C ALA A 497 -4.53 13.08 -8.91
N VAL A 498 -5.21 11.99 -9.27
CA VAL A 498 -5.11 10.72 -8.56
C VAL A 498 -3.73 10.11 -8.73
N SER A 499 -3.03 10.23 -9.86
CA SER A 499 -1.72 9.58 -10.03
C SER A 499 -0.51 10.31 -9.38
N SER A 500 -0.64 11.54 -8.90
CA SER A 500 0.50 12.43 -8.54
C SER A 500 0.68 12.83 -7.05
N ARG A 501 -0.30 12.61 -6.19
CA ARG A 501 -0.20 12.58 -4.71
C ARG A 501 0.81 11.56 -4.14
N PRO A 502 1.29 11.77 -2.92
CA PRO A 502 2.05 10.76 -2.16
C PRO A 502 1.10 9.88 -1.33
N GLY A 503 1.33 8.57 -1.30
CA GLY A 503 0.63 7.63 -0.43
C GLY A 503 -0.67 7.05 -1.02
N ASN A 504 -0.71 5.72 -1.06
CA ASN A 504 -1.77 4.80 -1.50
C ASN A 504 -2.63 5.22 -2.71
N TYR A 505 -2.23 4.72 -3.87
CA TYR A 505 -3.09 4.65 -5.05
C TYR A 505 -3.55 3.23 -5.28
N GLY A 506 -4.64 3.12 -6.04
CA GLY A 506 -4.92 1.88 -6.75
C GLY A 506 -3.65 1.35 -7.40
N THR A 507 -3.59 0.03 -7.58
CA THR A 507 -2.46 -0.60 -8.26
C THR A 507 -2.20 0.11 -9.60
N GLU A 508 -0.95 0.16 -10.05
CA GLU A 508 -0.60 0.76 -11.35
C GLU A 508 -1.52 0.25 -12.49
N SER A 509 -1.90 -1.03 -12.41
CA SER A 509 -2.89 -1.67 -13.29
C SER A 509 -4.27 -1.00 -13.27
N GLU A 510 -4.78 -0.58 -12.11
CA GLU A 510 -6.09 0.07 -12.00
C GLU A 510 -6.09 1.46 -12.64
N LEU A 511 -5.01 2.22 -12.47
CA LEU A 511 -4.85 3.54 -13.10
C LEU A 511 -4.80 3.39 -14.63
N ILE A 512 -4.03 2.41 -15.13
CA ILE A 512 -3.98 2.07 -16.55
C ILE A 512 -5.37 1.67 -17.07
N ASP A 513 -6.12 0.85 -16.34
CA ASP A 513 -7.47 0.45 -16.75
C ASP A 513 -8.48 1.60 -16.74
N ILE A 514 -8.28 2.63 -15.91
CA ILE A 514 -9.08 3.86 -15.97
C ILE A 514 -8.71 4.68 -17.20
N ALA A 515 -7.41 4.82 -17.50
CA ALA A 515 -6.95 5.51 -18.71
C ALA A 515 -7.55 4.87 -19.97
N TRP A 516 -7.59 3.54 -20.05
CA TRP A 516 -8.26 2.83 -21.15
C TRP A 516 -9.77 3.05 -21.18
N ALA A 517 -10.44 3.11 -20.03
CA ALA A 517 -11.86 3.44 -19.99
C ALA A 517 -12.15 4.86 -20.50
N ILE A 518 -11.23 5.81 -20.31
CA ILE A 518 -11.34 7.15 -20.91
C ILE A 518 -11.26 7.05 -22.45
N GLN A 519 -10.38 6.21 -23.00
CA GLN A 519 -10.33 5.96 -24.45
C GLN A 519 -11.64 5.33 -24.97
N GLU A 520 -12.24 4.39 -24.23
CA GLU A 520 -13.57 3.86 -24.56
C GLU A 520 -14.66 4.94 -24.50
N LEU A 521 -14.60 5.87 -23.54
CA LEU A 521 -15.52 6.99 -23.48
C LEU A 521 -15.35 7.93 -24.68
N ARG A 522 -14.11 8.19 -25.12
CA ARG A 522 -13.82 8.95 -26.36
C ARG A 522 -14.51 8.31 -27.57
N VAL A 523 -14.46 6.98 -27.73
CA VAL A 523 -15.23 6.26 -28.77
C VAL A 523 -16.73 6.49 -28.60
N SER A 524 -17.26 6.35 -27.38
CA SER A 524 -18.69 6.51 -27.08
C SER A 524 -19.23 7.90 -27.42
N VAL A 525 -18.44 8.95 -27.19
CA VAL A 525 -18.91 10.34 -27.39
C VAL A 525 -18.68 10.82 -28.82
N PHE A 526 -17.56 10.46 -29.45
CA PHE A 526 -17.18 10.97 -30.76
C PHE A 526 -17.56 10.03 -31.93
N ALA A 527 -17.60 8.72 -31.72
CA ALA A 527 -17.70 7.72 -32.79
C ALA A 527 -18.60 6.52 -32.42
N GLN A 528 -19.85 6.79 -32.02
CA GLN A 528 -20.82 5.78 -31.54
C GLN A 528 -21.00 4.57 -32.46
N SER A 529 -20.85 4.74 -33.77
CA SER A 529 -20.98 3.65 -34.75
C SER A 529 -19.92 2.56 -34.62
N LEU A 530 -18.78 2.84 -33.99
CA LEU A 530 -17.69 1.87 -33.82
C LEU A 530 -17.92 0.91 -32.64
N GLY A 531 -18.82 1.24 -31.72
CA GLY A 531 -19.07 0.47 -30.50
C GLY A 531 -17.92 0.56 -29.48
N THR A 532 -18.24 0.34 -28.20
CA THR A 532 -17.28 0.33 -27.09
C THR A 532 -17.01 -1.10 -26.63
N ASP A 533 -15.82 -1.34 -26.06
CA ASP A 533 -15.53 -2.59 -25.37
C ASP A 533 -16.15 -2.57 -23.98
N GLY A 534 -17.36 -3.12 -23.89
CA GLY A 534 -18.15 -3.11 -22.68
C GLY A 534 -18.77 -1.75 -22.33
N PRO A 535 -19.49 -1.68 -21.21
CA PRO A 535 -20.27 -0.51 -20.82
C PRO A 535 -19.44 0.59 -20.14
N VAL A 536 -19.30 1.73 -20.81
CA VAL A 536 -18.56 2.92 -20.35
C VAL A 536 -19.45 4.14 -20.19
N SER A 537 -19.19 4.97 -19.17
CA SER A 537 -19.81 6.30 -19.01
C SER A 537 -18.97 7.18 -18.08
N GLU A 538 -19.13 8.50 -18.17
CA GLU A 538 -18.53 9.47 -17.23
C GLU A 538 -18.75 9.03 -15.77
N LYS A 539 -20.01 8.72 -15.42
CA LYS A 539 -20.37 8.32 -14.05
C LYS A 539 -19.58 7.09 -13.59
N ARG A 540 -19.38 6.09 -14.46
CA ARG A 540 -18.64 4.86 -14.13
C ARG A 540 -17.16 5.14 -13.94
N ILE A 541 -16.56 5.95 -14.81
CA ILE A 541 -15.15 6.34 -14.68
C ILE A 541 -14.93 7.12 -13.40
N ARG A 542 -15.78 8.11 -13.09
CA ARG A 542 -15.71 8.84 -11.82
C ARG A 542 -15.88 7.95 -10.60
N THR A 543 -16.80 6.97 -10.64
CA THR A 543 -16.92 6.01 -9.53
C THR A 543 -15.64 5.20 -9.31
N ARG A 544 -14.91 4.85 -10.38
CA ARG A 544 -13.61 4.17 -10.26
C ARG A 544 -12.54 5.11 -9.72
N LEU A 545 -12.45 6.34 -10.23
CA LEU A 545 -11.53 7.36 -9.72
C LEU A 545 -11.80 7.68 -8.24
N ASP A 546 -13.07 7.82 -7.85
CA ASP A 546 -13.49 8.04 -6.47
C ASP A 546 -13.11 6.90 -5.52
N ALA A 547 -12.97 5.68 -6.03
CA ALA A 547 -12.53 4.52 -5.25
C ALA A 547 -11.01 4.45 -5.08
N LEU A 548 -10.25 5.16 -5.91
CA LEU A 548 -8.79 5.31 -5.81
C LEU A 548 -8.37 6.59 -5.08
N ASN A 549 -9.32 7.47 -4.81
CA ASN A 549 -9.16 8.60 -3.90
C ASN A 549 -9.45 8.13 -2.47
#